data_AF-A0A4Y0BIC2-F1
#
_entry.id   AF-A0A4Y0BIC2-F1
#
_cell.length_a   1.000
_cell.length_b   1.000
_cell.length_c   1.000
_cell.angle_alpha   90.00
_cell.angle_beta   90.00
_cell.angle_gamma   90.00
#
_symmetry.space_group_name_H-M   'P 1'
#
loop_
_entity.id
_entity.type
_entity.pdbx_description
1 polymer ?
#
loop_
_entity_poly.entity_id
_entity_poly.type
_entity_poly.pdbx_seq_one_letter_code
_entity_poly.pdbx_strand_id
1 'polypeptide(L)'
;MTEGELWDQFATELVQTKCYDMQRVKVVGFLSSTHFEGISDGDYSYENIRTKTTGHAALGGGGLALFGTGCLYTWPSSLEAVCAAFTSQQPVDCGKLLDDSNYRRTYGGCFATTLGSVCHEMGHTFDLGHTPDSSIMGDGFDAIDNVFVGLYGRHSANGPKRIIDTKPHGLAGRLTQLKRPGDVLRQRLDAKQNDSVFFAPISAMTLSYHRWFNRAKSLSGMLHFDNITRTVTCNGGSKIVLAELRSPENGMMHKCWTFPEGQSQASTFTLPKLPNLQHLMLFVMDTDGNILKENLSSISSGQKCD
;
A
#
# COMPACT_ATOMS: atom_id res chain seq x y z
N MET A 1 -11.65 16.32 13.18
CA MET A 1 -10.45 16.22 12.33
C MET A 1 -10.65 15.07 11.37
N THR A 2 -10.29 15.28 10.12
CA THR A 2 -10.22 14.22 9.11
C THR A 2 -9.02 13.31 9.38
N GLU A 3 -8.97 12.20 8.67
CA GLU A 3 -7.89 11.24 8.72
C GLU A 3 -6.52 11.88 8.41
N GLY A 4 -6.46 12.63 7.31
CA GLY A 4 -5.24 13.32 6.87
C GLY A 4 -4.81 14.40 7.86
N GLU A 5 -5.75 15.16 8.43
CA GLU A 5 -5.43 16.16 9.46
C GLU A 5 -4.82 15.53 10.71
N LEU A 6 -5.32 14.35 11.14
CA LEU A 6 -4.72 13.61 12.25
C LEU A 6 -3.31 13.17 11.91
N TRP A 7 -3.11 12.57 10.72
CA TRP A 7 -1.79 12.11 10.29
C TRP A 7 -0.79 13.26 10.20
N ASP A 8 -1.16 14.37 9.56
CA ASP A 8 -0.31 15.55 9.40
C ASP A 8 0.10 16.15 10.74
N GLN A 9 -0.84 16.23 11.70
CA GLN A 9 -0.54 16.72 13.04
C GLN A 9 0.53 15.84 13.71
N PHE A 10 0.31 14.53 13.80
CA PHE A 10 1.24 13.65 14.51
C PHE A 10 2.57 13.46 13.77
N ALA A 11 2.57 13.45 12.44
CA ALA A 11 3.80 13.45 11.65
C ALA A 11 4.62 14.72 11.90
N THR A 12 3.96 15.88 11.95
CA THR A 12 4.60 17.16 12.26
C THR A 12 5.19 17.17 13.67
N GLU A 13 4.43 16.72 14.67
CA GLU A 13 4.90 16.62 16.05
C GLU A 13 6.13 15.70 16.16
N LEU A 14 6.09 14.51 15.55
CA LEU A 14 7.23 13.57 15.54
C LEU A 14 8.50 14.20 14.98
N VAL A 15 8.40 14.93 13.86
CA VAL A 15 9.55 15.64 13.26
C VAL A 15 10.04 16.78 14.17
N GLN A 16 9.11 17.55 14.76
CA GLN A 16 9.45 18.70 15.60
C GLN A 16 10.12 18.34 16.92
N THR A 17 9.76 17.20 17.52
CA THR A 17 10.36 16.74 18.79
C THR A 17 11.86 16.46 18.67
N LYS A 18 12.34 16.12 17.46
CA LYS A 18 13.74 15.74 17.18
C LYS A 18 14.26 14.59 18.06
N CYS A 19 13.37 13.83 18.70
CA CYS A 19 13.72 12.69 19.54
C CYS A 19 14.21 11.49 18.72
N TYR A 20 13.81 11.42 17.45
CA TYR A 20 14.11 10.30 16.56
C TYR A 20 14.78 10.80 15.28
N ASP A 21 15.74 10.01 14.78
CA ASP A 21 16.25 10.17 13.43
C ASP A 21 15.23 9.58 12.45
N MET A 22 14.30 10.42 11.96
CA MET A 22 13.22 10.00 11.07
C MET A 22 13.70 9.48 9.69
N GLN A 23 15.00 9.58 9.38
CA GLN A 23 15.57 8.90 8.20
C GLN A 23 15.85 7.41 8.48
N ARG A 24 16.01 7.03 9.74
CA ARG A 24 16.34 5.66 10.19
C ARG A 24 15.22 5.01 10.98
N VAL A 25 14.36 5.80 11.58
CA VAL A 25 13.24 5.34 12.40
C VAL A 25 11.95 5.46 11.59
N LYS A 26 11.19 4.37 11.58
CA LYS A 26 9.80 4.33 11.12
C LYS A 26 8.93 4.08 12.35
N VAL A 27 7.79 4.74 12.41
CA VAL A 27 6.88 4.71 13.57
C VAL A 27 5.55 4.09 13.16
N VAL A 28 5.07 3.15 13.96
CA VAL A 28 3.69 2.66 13.92
C VAL A 28 2.99 3.18 15.16
N GLY A 29 2.01 4.07 14.98
CA GLY A 29 1.29 4.74 16.07
C GLY A 29 -0.15 4.26 16.17
N PHE A 30 -0.65 4.09 17.40
CA PHE A 30 -2.04 3.76 17.69
C PHE A 30 -2.70 4.88 18.51
N LEU A 31 -3.74 5.48 17.98
CA LEU A 31 -4.48 6.59 18.56
C LEU A 31 -5.68 6.13 19.36
N SER A 32 -5.62 6.36 20.67
CA SER A 32 -6.72 6.10 21.61
C SER A 32 -7.82 7.17 21.56
N SER A 33 -8.16 7.65 20.36
CA SER A 33 -9.18 8.68 20.12
C SER A 33 -10.34 8.21 19.25
N THR A 34 -10.33 6.95 18.79
CA THR A 34 -11.39 6.42 17.94
C THR A 34 -12.69 6.29 18.74
N HIS A 35 -13.74 6.96 18.27
CA HIS A 35 -15.08 6.88 18.81
C HIS A 35 -16.04 6.35 17.75
N PHE A 36 -16.81 5.33 18.11
CA PHE A 36 -17.83 4.71 17.25
C PHE A 36 -19.18 4.82 17.94
N GLU A 37 -20.17 5.39 17.26
CA GLU A 37 -21.50 5.63 17.82
C GLU A 37 -22.37 4.37 17.94
N GLY A 38 -22.02 3.31 17.21
CA GLY A 38 -22.85 2.12 17.08
C GLY A 38 -23.88 2.22 15.96
N ILE A 39 -24.23 1.06 15.40
CA ILE A 39 -25.23 0.91 14.34
C ILE A 39 -26.54 0.43 14.96
N SER A 40 -27.59 1.23 14.82
CA SER A 40 -28.95 0.93 15.28
C SER A 40 -29.98 0.87 14.15
N ASP A 41 -29.62 1.40 12.97
CA ASP A 41 -30.46 1.47 11.77
C ASP A 41 -30.42 0.19 10.92
N GLY A 42 -29.52 -0.75 11.26
CA GLY A 42 -29.33 -2.02 10.55
C GLY A 42 -28.52 -1.89 9.25
N ASP A 43 -28.00 -0.71 8.93
CA ASP A 43 -27.11 -0.50 7.78
C ASP A 43 -25.66 -0.75 8.20
N TYR A 44 -25.14 -1.92 7.84
CA TYR A 44 -23.76 -2.33 8.12
C TYR A 44 -22.81 -2.06 6.93
N SER A 45 -23.18 -1.15 6.03
CA SER A 45 -22.29 -0.74 4.94
C SER A 45 -21.06 0.00 5.48
N TYR A 46 -19.94 -0.11 4.77
CA TYR A 46 -18.72 0.66 5.10
C TYR A 46 -18.97 2.15 5.18
N GLU A 47 -19.78 2.70 4.29
CA GLU A 47 -20.09 4.13 4.31
C GLU A 47 -20.80 4.52 5.61
N ASN A 48 -21.77 3.72 6.07
CA ASN A 48 -22.44 3.99 7.34
C ASN A 48 -21.51 3.79 8.55
N ILE A 49 -20.65 2.77 8.52
CA ILE A 49 -19.62 2.56 9.56
C ILE A 49 -18.71 3.79 9.64
N ARG A 50 -18.25 4.31 8.49
CA ARG A 50 -17.35 5.45 8.41
C ARG A 50 -18.00 6.75 8.89
N THR A 51 -19.25 7.01 8.55
CA THR A 51 -19.96 8.22 9.02
C THR A 51 -20.18 8.21 10.53
N LYS A 52 -20.31 7.02 11.14
CA LYS A 52 -20.47 6.82 12.59
C LYS A 52 -19.15 6.67 13.36
N THR A 53 -18.02 6.78 12.67
CA THR A 53 -16.68 6.64 13.26
C THR A 53 -15.94 7.97 13.18
N THR A 54 -15.47 8.45 14.33
CA THR A 54 -14.72 9.70 14.44
C THR A 54 -13.39 9.48 15.17
N GLY A 55 -12.41 10.37 14.97
CA GLY A 55 -11.10 10.25 15.62
C GLY A 55 -10.34 8.97 15.24
N HIS A 56 -10.60 8.45 14.04
CA HIS A 56 -10.00 7.24 13.50
C HIS A 56 -9.04 7.58 12.36
N ALA A 57 -7.95 6.83 12.27
CA ALA A 57 -6.97 6.91 11.20
C ALA A 57 -6.53 5.52 10.76
N ALA A 58 -6.21 5.36 9.49
CA ALA A 58 -5.51 4.23 8.90
C ALA A 58 -4.72 4.79 7.70
N LEU A 59 -3.66 5.55 8.01
CA LEU A 59 -2.84 6.23 7.00
C LEU A 59 -1.35 6.01 7.21
N GLY A 60 -0.67 5.72 6.11
CA GLY A 60 0.76 5.50 6.02
C GLY A 60 1.43 6.39 4.98
N GLY A 61 2.62 6.84 5.32
CA GLY A 61 3.47 7.59 4.40
C GLY A 61 4.74 8.05 5.09
N GLY A 62 5.77 8.37 4.31
CA GLY A 62 7.02 8.89 4.85
C GLY A 62 7.59 8.02 5.97
N GLY A 63 7.55 8.51 7.22
CA GLY A 63 8.05 7.80 8.40
C GLY A 63 6.99 7.28 9.37
N LEU A 64 5.69 7.45 9.08
CA LEU A 64 4.60 7.18 10.03
C LEU A 64 3.47 6.36 9.39
N ALA A 65 3.13 5.24 10.03
CA ALA A 65 1.86 4.55 9.85
C ALA A 65 1.00 4.76 11.10
N LEU A 66 -0.19 5.35 10.95
CA LEU A 66 -1.02 5.82 12.05
C LEU A 66 -2.39 5.14 12.01
N PHE A 67 -2.78 4.56 13.15
CA PHE A 67 -3.98 3.74 13.28
C PHE A 67 -4.87 4.21 14.42
N GLY A 68 -6.18 4.17 14.22
CA GLY A 68 -7.15 4.28 15.30
C GLY A 68 -7.35 2.95 16.00
N THR A 69 -7.68 2.98 17.29
CA THR A 69 -7.78 1.78 18.13
C THR A 69 -9.13 1.06 18.07
N GLY A 70 -10.00 1.43 17.13
CA GLY A 70 -11.42 1.02 17.11
C GLY A 70 -11.66 -0.50 17.12
N CYS A 71 -10.75 -1.29 16.55
CA CYS A 71 -10.82 -2.76 16.55
C CYS A 71 -9.73 -3.45 17.39
N LEU A 72 -8.94 -2.71 18.17
CA LEU A 72 -7.90 -3.33 19.03
C LEU A 72 -8.49 -4.27 20.09
N TYR A 73 -9.77 -4.16 20.41
CA TYR A 73 -10.46 -5.10 21.30
C TYR A 73 -10.47 -6.55 20.76
N THR A 74 -10.18 -6.75 19.48
CA THR A 74 -10.05 -8.07 18.84
C THR A 74 -8.63 -8.59 18.79
N TRP A 75 -7.64 -7.76 19.10
CA TRP A 75 -6.24 -8.12 19.03
C TRP A 75 -5.85 -8.99 20.23
N PRO A 76 -5.02 -10.03 20.01
CA PRO A 76 -4.54 -10.87 21.09
C PRO A 76 -3.60 -10.10 22.00
N SER A 77 -3.67 -10.37 23.31
CA SER A 77 -2.77 -9.78 24.32
C SER A 77 -1.41 -10.50 24.42
N SER A 78 -1.22 -11.60 23.68
CA SER A 78 -0.01 -12.42 23.69
C SER A 78 0.20 -13.09 22.33
N LEU A 79 1.46 -13.43 22.01
CA LEU A 79 1.81 -14.05 20.72
C LEU A 79 1.22 -15.46 20.59
N GLU A 80 1.11 -16.18 21.69
CA GLU A 80 0.55 -17.53 21.76
C GLU A 80 -0.94 -17.55 21.38
N ALA A 81 -1.66 -16.44 21.58
CA ALA A 81 -3.08 -16.32 21.28
C ALA A 81 -3.38 -15.87 19.84
N VAL A 82 -2.37 -15.58 19.01
CA VAL A 82 -2.54 -15.04 17.66
C VAL A 82 -3.42 -15.92 16.77
N CYS A 83 -3.12 -17.21 16.67
CA CYS A 83 -3.91 -18.13 15.85
C CYS A 83 -5.35 -18.27 16.39
N ALA A 84 -5.52 -18.33 17.72
CA ALA A 84 -6.84 -18.41 18.33
C ALA A 84 -7.68 -17.16 18.01
N ALA A 85 -7.07 -15.97 18.09
CA ALA A 85 -7.72 -14.70 17.75
C ALA A 85 -8.19 -14.69 16.29
N PHE A 86 -7.35 -15.09 15.33
CA PHE A 86 -7.74 -15.17 13.91
C PHE A 86 -8.91 -16.13 13.67
N THR A 87 -8.99 -17.23 14.40
CA THR A 87 -10.10 -18.20 14.24
C THR A 87 -11.39 -17.83 14.98
N SER A 88 -11.38 -16.76 15.78
CA SER A 88 -12.52 -16.38 16.62
C SER A 88 -13.78 -16.09 15.80
N GLN A 89 -14.81 -16.91 16.01
CA GLN A 89 -16.16 -16.74 15.44
C GLN A 89 -17.06 -15.83 16.29
N GLN A 90 -16.52 -15.22 17.33
CA GLN A 90 -17.31 -14.34 18.19
C GLN A 90 -17.89 -13.18 17.34
N PRO A 91 -19.22 -13.00 17.31
CA PRO A 91 -19.82 -11.94 16.53
C PRO A 91 -19.53 -10.57 17.14
N VAL A 92 -19.36 -9.57 16.29
CA VAL A 92 -19.22 -8.17 16.72
C VAL A 92 -20.60 -7.62 17.10
N ASP A 93 -20.73 -7.05 18.31
CA ASP A 93 -21.89 -6.24 18.70
C ASP A 93 -21.79 -4.87 18.02
N CYS A 94 -22.19 -4.79 16.74
CA CYS A 94 -22.10 -3.58 15.92
C CYS A 94 -22.92 -2.39 16.49
N GLY A 95 -23.78 -2.61 17.49
CA GLY A 95 -24.45 -1.53 18.22
C GLY A 95 -23.52 -0.80 19.21
N LYS A 96 -22.32 -1.32 19.46
CA LYS A 96 -21.36 -0.76 20.44
C LYS A 96 -19.91 -0.79 19.99
N LEU A 97 -19.54 -1.77 19.16
CA LEU A 97 -18.17 -2.03 18.76
C LEU A 97 -18.01 -1.80 17.27
N LEU A 98 -16.92 -1.13 16.90
CA LEU A 98 -16.57 -0.89 15.51
C LEU A 98 -16.26 -2.22 14.80
N ASP A 99 -16.97 -2.50 13.72
CA ASP A 99 -16.68 -3.65 12.86
C ASP A 99 -15.92 -3.23 11.61
N ASP A 100 -14.61 -3.49 11.58
CA ASP A 100 -13.78 -3.33 10.38
C ASP A 100 -13.42 -4.68 9.74
N SER A 101 -14.22 -5.72 9.96
CA SER A 101 -13.90 -7.09 9.56
C SER A 101 -14.12 -7.44 8.09
N ASN A 102 -14.37 -6.48 7.21
CA ASN A 102 -14.74 -6.76 5.83
C ASN A 102 -15.94 -7.69 5.67
N TYR A 103 -17.04 -7.27 6.30
CA TYR A 103 -18.35 -7.93 6.27
C TYR A 103 -18.37 -9.35 6.89
N ARG A 104 -17.27 -9.80 7.51
CA ARG A 104 -17.22 -11.07 8.24
C ARG A 104 -18.02 -11.01 9.54
N ARG A 105 -18.12 -9.83 10.15
CA ARG A 105 -18.78 -9.52 11.44
C ARG A 105 -18.31 -10.40 12.59
N THR A 106 -17.05 -10.81 12.57
CA THR A 106 -16.43 -11.62 13.62
C THR A 106 -15.18 -10.93 14.18
N TYR A 107 -14.83 -11.29 15.41
CA TYR A 107 -13.60 -10.81 16.04
C TYR A 107 -12.36 -11.22 15.23
N GLY A 108 -12.31 -12.47 14.76
CA GLY A 108 -11.21 -12.93 13.91
C GLY A 108 -11.10 -12.17 12.59
N GLY A 109 -12.24 -11.83 11.98
CA GLY A 109 -12.26 -11.00 10.77
C GLY A 109 -11.78 -9.56 11.02
N CYS A 110 -12.19 -8.95 12.13
CA CYS A 110 -11.72 -7.62 12.55
C CYS A 110 -10.20 -7.63 12.78
N PHE A 111 -9.69 -8.63 13.50
CA PHE A 111 -8.25 -8.75 13.74
C PHE A 111 -7.47 -8.94 12.44
N ALA A 112 -7.95 -9.82 11.54
CA ALA A 112 -7.36 -10.04 10.23
C ALA A 112 -7.29 -8.75 9.40
N THR A 113 -8.41 -8.06 9.21
CA THR A 113 -8.42 -6.82 8.43
C THR A 113 -7.53 -5.74 9.04
N THR A 114 -7.62 -5.51 10.35
CA THR A 114 -6.87 -4.42 10.98
C THR A 114 -5.37 -4.68 11.07
N LEU A 115 -4.93 -5.94 11.27
CA LEU A 115 -3.52 -6.28 11.13
C LEU A 115 -3.06 -6.15 9.67
N GLY A 116 -3.89 -6.56 8.71
CA GLY A 116 -3.62 -6.39 7.28
C GLY A 116 -3.44 -4.92 6.90
N SER A 117 -4.33 -4.05 7.37
CA SER A 117 -4.22 -2.60 7.20
C SER A 117 -2.94 -2.06 7.84
N VAL A 118 -2.54 -2.57 9.01
CA VAL A 118 -1.22 -2.27 9.59
C VAL A 118 -0.07 -2.58 8.64
N CYS A 119 -0.07 -3.78 8.04
CA CYS A 119 0.94 -4.14 7.04
C CYS A 119 0.88 -3.26 5.77
N HIS A 120 -0.31 -2.86 5.34
CA HIS A 120 -0.52 -1.98 4.17
C HIS A 120 0.09 -0.59 4.40
N GLU A 121 -0.30 0.11 5.46
CA GLU A 121 0.21 1.46 5.71
C GLU A 121 1.70 1.45 6.06
N MET A 122 2.19 0.40 6.73
CA MET A 122 3.62 0.19 6.90
C MET A 122 4.33 0.10 5.53
N GLY A 123 3.72 -0.56 4.55
CA GLY A 123 4.20 -0.57 3.17
C GLY A 123 4.39 0.82 2.60
N HIS A 124 3.45 1.74 2.82
CA HIS A 124 3.61 3.14 2.41
C HIS A 124 4.76 3.86 3.10
N THR A 125 5.08 3.53 4.36
CA THR A 125 6.28 4.06 5.04
C THR A 125 7.59 3.58 4.41
N PHE A 126 7.54 2.51 3.61
CA PHE A 126 8.65 2.00 2.80
C PHE A 126 8.50 2.33 1.31
N ASP A 127 7.78 3.43 1.01
CA ASP A 127 7.62 3.98 -0.33
C ASP A 127 6.88 3.08 -1.33
N LEU A 128 6.15 2.07 -0.85
CA LEU A 128 5.29 1.26 -1.69
C LEU A 128 4.06 2.07 -2.11
N GLY A 129 3.72 2.05 -3.40
CA GLY A 129 2.43 2.53 -3.90
C GLY A 129 1.38 1.43 -3.85
N HIS A 130 0.10 1.80 -4.03
CA HIS A 130 -0.95 0.80 -4.19
C HIS A 130 -0.74 -0.01 -5.47
N THR A 131 -1.19 -1.26 -5.46
CA THR A 131 -1.19 -2.16 -6.61
C THR A 131 -2.61 -2.56 -7.01
N PRO A 132 -2.88 -2.82 -8.30
CA PRO A 132 -4.21 -3.21 -8.78
C PRO A 132 -4.50 -4.72 -8.58
N ASP A 133 -3.55 -5.47 -8.05
CA ASP A 133 -3.68 -6.91 -7.77
C ASP A 133 -4.13 -7.15 -6.32
N SER A 134 -4.31 -8.42 -5.95
CA SER A 134 -4.66 -8.81 -4.58
C SER A 134 -3.44 -8.98 -3.68
N SER A 135 -2.42 -8.14 -3.85
CA SER A 135 -1.29 -8.09 -2.91
C SER A 135 -1.68 -7.33 -1.64
N ILE A 136 -0.80 -7.33 -0.63
CA ILE A 136 -0.94 -6.51 0.58
C ILE A 136 -1.12 -5.02 0.23
N MET A 137 -0.46 -4.52 -0.81
CA MET A 137 -0.61 -3.13 -1.26
C MET A 137 -1.82 -2.91 -2.18
N GLY A 138 -2.63 -3.94 -2.41
CA GLY A 138 -3.90 -3.86 -3.12
C GLY A 138 -5.05 -4.27 -2.21
N ASP A 139 -5.96 -5.12 -2.70
CA ASP A 139 -7.13 -5.58 -1.92
C ASP A 139 -6.90 -6.88 -1.11
N GLY A 140 -5.65 -7.36 -1.04
CA GLY A 140 -5.31 -8.65 -0.43
C GLY A 140 -5.07 -8.62 1.08
N PHE A 141 -4.90 -7.45 1.69
CA PHE A 141 -4.51 -7.35 3.10
C PHE A 141 -5.57 -7.89 4.07
N ASP A 142 -6.84 -7.88 3.69
CA ASP A 142 -7.95 -8.41 4.52
C ASP A 142 -7.79 -9.90 4.87
N ALA A 143 -7.00 -10.63 4.08
CA ALA A 143 -6.81 -12.07 4.18
C ALA A 143 -5.49 -12.48 4.84
N ILE A 144 -4.84 -11.57 5.59
CA ILE A 144 -3.54 -11.82 6.25
C ILE A 144 -3.56 -13.01 7.21
N ASP A 145 -4.74 -13.36 7.74
CA ASP A 145 -4.97 -14.53 8.58
C ASP A 145 -4.56 -15.84 7.89
N ASN A 146 -4.63 -15.91 6.55
CA ASN A 146 -4.22 -17.11 5.81
C ASN A 146 -2.74 -17.48 6.04
N VAL A 147 -1.86 -16.51 6.33
CA VAL A 147 -0.44 -16.77 6.65
C VAL A 147 -0.30 -17.57 7.95
N PHE A 148 -1.22 -17.35 8.90
CA PHE A 148 -1.13 -17.92 10.25
C PHE A 148 -1.95 -19.20 10.40
N VAL A 149 -3.14 -19.25 9.82
CA VAL A 149 -4.11 -20.34 10.02
C VAL A 149 -4.42 -21.13 8.74
N GLY A 150 -3.78 -20.77 7.63
CA GLY A 150 -3.97 -21.41 6.33
C GLY A 150 -5.39 -21.22 5.76
N LEU A 151 -5.67 -21.90 4.66
CA LEU A 151 -6.99 -21.85 4.00
C LEU A 151 -8.12 -22.48 4.83
N TYR A 152 -7.79 -23.21 5.90
CA TYR A 152 -8.75 -23.80 6.84
C TYR A 152 -9.48 -22.74 7.67
N GLY A 153 -8.88 -21.55 7.85
CA GLY A 153 -9.47 -20.42 8.55
C GLY A 153 -10.34 -19.51 7.68
N ARG A 154 -10.66 -19.88 6.42
CA ARG A 154 -11.42 -19.03 5.50
C ARG A 154 -12.75 -18.56 6.10
N HIS A 155 -12.73 -17.37 6.69
CA HIS A 155 -13.94 -16.61 6.97
C HIS A 155 -14.38 -16.03 5.63
N SER A 156 -15.36 -16.66 4.99
CA SER A 156 -15.94 -16.10 3.77
C SER A 156 -16.50 -14.71 4.10
N ALA A 157 -15.87 -13.66 3.58
CA ALA A 157 -16.46 -12.35 3.49
C ALA A 157 -17.69 -12.47 2.56
N ASN A 158 -18.86 -12.72 3.16
CA ASN A 158 -20.13 -12.84 2.45
C ASN A 158 -20.71 -11.43 2.19
N GLY A 159 -19.91 -10.55 1.61
CA GLY A 159 -20.25 -9.15 1.37
C GLY A 159 -19.55 -8.59 0.12
N PRO A 160 -19.91 -7.37 -0.30
CA PRO A 160 -19.17 -6.69 -1.36
C PRO A 160 -17.70 -6.53 -0.95
N LYS A 161 -16.78 -6.59 -1.91
CA LYS A 161 -15.38 -6.26 -1.61
C LYS A 161 -15.30 -4.81 -1.12
N ARG A 162 -14.50 -4.54 -0.09
CA ARG A 162 -14.14 -3.17 0.32
C ARG A 162 -13.70 -2.39 -0.92
N ILE A 163 -14.26 -1.20 -1.10
CA ILE A 163 -13.82 -0.30 -2.17
C ILE A 163 -12.54 0.35 -1.69
N ILE A 164 -11.42 -0.34 -1.92
CA ILE A 164 -10.12 0.29 -1.93
C ILE A 164 -9.97 0.84 -3.34
N ASP A 165 -9.58 2.11 -3.50
CA ASP A 165 -9.40 2.71 -4.83
C ASP A 165 -8.14 2.14 -5.49
N THR A 166 -8.22 0.86 -5.86
CA THR A 166 -7.13 0.06 -6.42
C THR A 166 -7.10 0.08 -7.95
N LYS A 167 -8.08 0.76 -8.57
CA LYS A 167 -8.22 0.79 -10.03
C LYS A 167 -7.66 2.10 -10.58
N PRO A 168 -6.68 2.06 -11.50
CA PRO A 168 -6.22 3.27 -12.14
C PRO A 168 -7.36 3.95 -12.92
N HIS A 169 -7.69 5.20 -12.57
CA HIS A 169 -8.68 6.00 -13.28
C HIS A 169 -8.10 6.51 -14.60
N GLY A 170 -8.72 6.13 -15.72
CA GLY A 170 -8.33 6.57 -17.06
C GLY A 170 -8.77 5.60 -18.16
N LEU A 171 -8.57 5.97 -19.42
CA LEU A 171 -8.64 5.06 -20.57
C LEU A 171 -7.47 4.08 -20.47
N ALA A 172 -7.47 3.19 -19.48
CA ALA A 172 -6.74 1.95 -19.57
C ALA A 172 -7.28 1.26 -20.81
N GLY A 173 -6.56 1.41 -21.93
CA GLY A 173 -6.87 0.68 -23.14
C GLY A 173 -7.11 -0.75 -22.73
N ARG A 174 -8.29 -1.28 -23.06
CA ARG A 174 -8.55 -2.72 -23.07
C ARG A 174 -7.55 -3.36 -24.03
N LEU A 175 -6.29 -3.47 -23.64
CA LEU A 175 -5.44 -4.52 -24.14
C LEU A 175 -5.86 -5.73 -23.33
N THR A 176 -6.78 -6.50 -23.89
CA THR A 176 -6.99 -7.89 -23.51
C THR A 176 -5.61 -8.55 -23.48
N GLN A 177 -5.03 -8.69 -22.29
CA GLN A 177 -4.03 -9.73 -22.09
C GLN A 177 -4.77 -11.02 -22.41
N LEU A 178 -4.51 -11.55 -23.61
CA LEU A 178 -4.89 -12.90 -23.97
C LEU A 178 -4.22 -13.81 -22.93
N LYS A 179 -4.99 -14.18 -21.89
CA LYS A 179 -4.57 -15.22 -20.94
C LYS A 179 -4.25 -16.44 -21.78
N ARG A 180 -3.04 -16.96 -21.66
CA ARG A 180 -2.66 -18.16 -22.40
C ARG A 180 -3.57 -19.29 -21.88
N PRO A 181 -4.07 -20.18 -22.75
CA PRO A 181 -4.82 -21.36 -22.29
C PRO A 181 -3.96 -22.12 -21.27
N GLY A 182 -4.42 -22.22 -20.02
CA GLY A 182 -3.70 -22.87 -18.92
C GLY A 182 -3.32 -21.95 -17.76
N ASP A 183 -3.24 -20.63 -17.94
CA ASP A 183 -2.86 -19.68 -16.88
C ASP A 183 -3.88 -19.69 -15.72
N VAL A 184 -5.17 -19.88 -16.03
CA VAL A 184 -6.23 -19.97 -15.01
C VAL A 184 -6.10 -21.24 -14.18
N LEU A 185 -5.73 -22.37 -14.79
CA LEU A 185 -5.52 -23.63 -14.08
C LEU A 185 -4.25 -23.55 -13.23
N ARG A 186 -3.18 -22.96 -13.76
CA ARG A 186 -1.92 -22.74 -13.06
C ARG A 186 -2.08 -21.77 -11.88
N GLN A 187 -2.75 -20.64 -12.08
CA GLN A 187 -3.14 -19.73 -10.98
C GLN A 187 -3.99 -20.43 -9.91
N ARG A 188 -4.91 -21.33 -10.31
CA ARG A 188 -5.70 -22.13 -9.35
C ARG A 188 -4.86 -23.19 -8.62
N LEU A 189 -3.84 -23.75 -9.25
CA LEU A 189 -2.93 -24.72 -8.65
C LEU A 189 -1.95 -24.02 -7.70
N ASP A 190 -1.39 -22.88 -8.10
CA ASP A 190 -0.51 -22.04 -7.26
C ASP A 190 -1.28 -21.49 -6.05
N ALA A 191 -2.52 -21.06 -6.23
CA ALA A 191 -3.40 -20.64 -5.13
C ALA A 191 -3.82 -21.77 -4.17
N LYS A 192 -3.62 -23.05 -4.55
CA LYS A 192 -3.81 -24.18 -3.63
C LYS A 192 -2.56 -24.50 -2.81
N GLN A 193 -1.39 -24.06 -3.25
CA GLN A 193 -0.12 -24.31 -2.57
C GLN A 193 0.37 -23.13 -1.74
N ASN A 194 -0.24 -21.95 -1.90
CA ASN A 194 0.16 -20.72 -1.23
C ASN A 194 -1.02 -20.12 -0.46
N ASP A 195 -0.73 -19.45 0.66
CA ASP A 195 -1.72 -18.77 1.52
C ASP A 195 -2.46 -17.60 0.82
N SER A 196 -2.05 -17.28 -0.41
CA SER A 196 -2.58 -16.20 -1.25
C SER A 196 -2.34 -14.79 -0.68
N VAL A 197 -1.43 -14.66 0.29
CA VAL A 197 -0.99 -13.37 0.86
C VAL A 197 0.42 -13.09 0.36
N PHE A 198 0.60 -11.96 -0.32
CA PHE A 198 1.89 -11.64 -0.93
C PHE A 198 2.09 -10.15 -1.07
N PHE A 199 3.35 -9.72 -1.17
CA PHE A 199 3.71 -8.43 -1.76
C PHE A 199 3.87 -8.61 -3.26
N ALA A 200 3.35 -7.67 -4.06
CA ALA A 200 3.55 -7.71 -5.51
C ALA A 200 5.05 -7.71 -5.86
N PRO A 201 5.49 -8.32 -6.98
CA PRO A 201 6.91 -8.36 -7.33
C PRO A 201 7.60 -7.00 -7.38
N ILE A 202 6.87 -5.95 -7.81
CA ILE A 202 7.36 -4.56 -7.80
C ILE A 202 7.55 -4.02 -6.38
N SER A 203 6.66 -4.38 -5.45
CA SER A 203 6.77 -4.01 -4.05
C SER A 203 7.96 -4.70 -3.41
N ALA A 204 8.12 -6.00 -3.65
CA ALA A 204 9.28 -6.77 -3.20
C ALA A 204 10.59 -6.19 -3.75
N MET A 205 10.62 -5.79 -5.03
CA MET A 205 11.78 -5.11 -5.64
C MET A 205 12.10 -3.80 -4.92
N THR A 206 11.09 -2.95 -4.69
CA THR A 206 11.26 -1.69 -3.94
C THR A 206 11.85 -1.95 -2.55
N LEU A 207 11.29 -2.90 -1.79
CA LEU A 207 11.80 -3.27 -0.47
C LEU A 207 13.25 -3.80 -0.54
N SER A 208 13.58 -4.60 -1.56
CA SER A 208 14.89 -5.21 -1.74
C SER A 208 16.01 -4.22 -2.07
N TYR A 209 15.70 -3.00 -2.53
CA TYR A 209 16.66 -1.92 -2.74
C TYR A 209 16.49 -0.75 -1.77
N HIS A 210 15.39 -0.70 -1.02
CA HIS A 210 15.12 0.38 -0.08
C HIS A 210 16.19 0.45 1.02
N ARG A 211 16.68 1.66 1.29
CA ARG A 211 17.85 1.90 2.17
C ARG A 211 17.69 1.37 3.59
N TRP A 212 16.45 1.38 4.08
CA TRP A 212 16.15 0.89 5.42
C TRP A 212 16.50 -0.59 5.59
N PHE A 213 16.34 -1.41 4.55
CA PHE A 213 16.70 -2.83 4.58
C PHE A 213 18.17 -3.09 4.21
N ASN A 214 18.77 -2.25 3.36
CA ASN A 214 20.07 -2.56 2.73
C ASN A 214 21.28 -1.80 3.26
N ARG A 215 21.16 -0.98 4.32
CA ARG A 215 22.28 -0.26 4.96
C ARG A 215 23.30 0.32 3.95
N ALA A 216 22.80 1.00 2.91
CA ALA A 216 23.65 1.54 1.86
C ALA A 216 24.74 2.46 2.44
N LYS A 217 25.99 2.24 2.01
CA LYS A 217 27.20 2.81 2.64
C LYS A 217 27.54 4.25 2.22
N SER A 218 26.84 4.84 1.25
CA SER A 218 27.18 6.18 0.74
C SER A 218 26.00 6.87 0.05
N LEU A 219 25.88 8.19 0.26
CA LEU A 219 24.95 9.11 -0.43
C LEU A 219 25.49 9.55 -1.82
N SER A 220 26.33 8.75 -2.46
CA SER A 220 27.11 9.23 -3.62
C SER A 220 26.31 9.33 -4.93
N GLY A 221 25.16 8.65 -5.03
CA GLY A 221 24.30 8.70 -6.21
C GLY A 221 23.18 9.71 -6.05
N MET A 222 22.94 10.54 -7.07
CA MET A 222 21.77 11.40 -7.16
C MET A 222 21.04 11.08 -8.45
N LEU A 223 19.73 10.83 -8.33
CA LEU A 223 18.82 10.73 -9.46
C LEU A 223 18.41 12.13 -9.89
N HIS A 224 18.52 12.43 -11.19
CA HIS A 224 18.09 13.71 -11.75
C HIS A 224 17.09 13.47 -12.87
N PHE A 225 15.98 14.21 -12.86
CA PHE A 225 14.99 14.22 -13.93
C PHE A 225 15.09 15.50 -14.76
N ASP A 226 15.31 15.33 -16.06
CA ASP A 226 15.21 16.42 -17.02
C ASP A 226 13.79 16.46 -17.61
N ASN A 227 13.04 17.52 -17.30
CA ASN A 227 11.68 17.73 -17.77
C ASN A 227 11.57 17.89 -19.31
N ILE A 228 12.62 18.39 -19.98
CA ILE A 228 12.61 18.65 -21.42
C ILE A 228 12.75 17.32 -22.17
N THR A 229 13.79 16.55 -21.84
CA THR A 229 14.02 15.24 -22.47
C THR A 229 13.15 14.13 -21.86
N ARG A 230 12.55 14.38 -20.69
CA ARG A 230 11.80 13.43 -19.86
C ARG A 230 12.65 12.24 -19.48
N THR A 231 13.92 12.50 -19.17
CA THR A 231 14.92 11.46 -18.90
C THR A 231 15.37 11.55 -17.45
N VAL A 232 15.31 10.41 -16.78
CA VAL A 232 15.96 10.20 -15.48
C VAL A 232 17.38 9.71 -15.72
N THR A 233 18.33 10.28 -15.00
CA THR A 233 19.75 9.94 -15.06
C THR A 233 20.27 9.60 -13.66
N CYS A 234 20.99 8.49 -13.55
CA CYS A 234 21.75 8.10 -12.36
C CYS A 234 23.17 8.63 -12.46
N ASN A 235 23.60 9.35 -11.43
CA ASN A 235 25.00 9.74 -11.25
C ASN A 235 25.69 8.81 -10.23
N GLY A 236 27.02 8.75 -10.24
CA GLY A 236 27.79 8.07 -9.20
C GLY A 236 27.90 6.54 -9.34
N GLY A 237 27.60 5.99 -10.51
CA GLY A 237 27.78 4.56 -10.81
C GLY A 237 26.59 3.66 -10.46
N SER A 238 25.58 4.19 -9.75
CA SER A 238 24.32 3.49 -9.51
C SER A 238 23.54 3.30 -10.81
N LYS A 239 22.63 2.33 -10.80
CA LYS A 239 21.78 2.01 -11.96
C LYS A 239 20.31 2.03 -11.57
N ILE A 240 19.45 2.43 -12.50
CA ILE A 240 18.00 2.41 -12.29
C ILE A 240 17.56 0.96 -12.18
N VAL A 241 16.81 0.62 -11.12
CA VAL A 241 16.24 -0.72 -10.91
C VAL A 241 14.76 -0.78 -11.24
N LEU A 242 14.03 0.32 -11.02
CA LEU A 242 12.63 0.43 -11.38
C LEU A 242 12.20 1.89 -11.58
N ALA A 243 11.17 2.06 -12.40
CA ALA A 243 10.44 3.32 -12.55
C ALA A 243 8.93 3.02 -12.57
N GLU A 244 8.14 3.86 -11.90
CA GLU A 244 6.69 3.73 -11.79
C GLU A 244 5.99 5.06 -12.06
N LEU A 245 4.82 5.00 -12.68
CA LEU A 245 3.87 6.10 -12.73
C LEU A 245 2.77 5.84 -11.72
N ARG A 246 2.59 6.76 -10.79
CA ARG A 246 1.62 6.67 -9.70
C ARG A 246 0.62 7.83 -9.73
N SER A 247 -0.59 7.60 -9.26
CA SER A 247 -1.51 8.68 -8.92
C SER A 247 -0.93 9.49 -7.77
N PRO A 248 -0.90 10.84 -7.84
CA PRO A 248 -0.44 11.67 -6.73
C PRO A 248 -1.40 11.65 -5.54
N GLU A 249 -2.70 11.39 -5.78
CA GLU A 249 -3.75 11.46 -4.75
C GLU A 249 -3.72 10.27 -3.79
N ASN A 250 -3.54 9.05 -4.31
CA ASN A 250 -3.64 7.81 -3.53
C ASN A 250 -2.47 6.83 -3.76
N GLY A 251 -1.44 7.23 -4.51
CA GLY A 251 -0.28 6.37 -4.77
C GLY A 251 -0.54 5.17 -5.69
N MET A 252 -1.69 5.09 -6.36
CA MET A 252 -2.04 4.02 -7.30
C MET A 252 -1.03 3.88 -8.44
N MET A 253 -0.38 2.72 -8.56
CA MET A 253 0.54 2.42 -9.65
C MET A 253 -0.22 2.11 -10.96
N HIS A 254 -0.03 2.96 -11.97
CA HIS A 254 -0.61 2.85 -13.30
C HIS A 254 0.27 2.04 -14.25
N LYS A 255 1.58 2.24 -14.14
CA LYS A 255 2.57 1.62 -15.03
C LYS A 255 3.90 1.47 -14.31
N CYS A 256 4.61 0.39 -14.61
CA CYS A 256 5.95 0.15 -14.10
C CYS A 256 6.90 -0.33 -15.20
N TRP A 257 8.18 -0.04 -15.01
CA TRP A 257 9.31 -0.58 -15.76
C TRP A 257 10.32 -1.09 -14.74
N THR A 258 10.84 -2.29 -14.95
CA THR A 258 11.82 -2.92 -14.07
C THR A 258 13.09 -3.26 -14.86
N PHE A 259 14.24 -3.17 -14.19
CA PHE A 259 15.57 -3.34 -14.76
C PHE A 259 16.41 -4.27 -13.86
N PRO A 260 16.07 -5.56 -13.80
CA PRO A 260 16.73 -6.52 -12.90
C PRO A 260 18.21 -6.75 -13.26
N GLU A 261 18.99 -7.17 -12.28
CA GLU A 261 20.41 -7.54 -12.46
C GLU A 261 20.59 -8.60 -13.56
N GLY A 262 21.57 -8.37 -14.45
CA GLY A 262 21.89 -9.27 -15.57
C GLY A 262 21.29 -8.87 -16.93
N GLN A 263 20.28 -8.00 -16.96
CA GLN A 263 19.92 -7.23 -18.15
C GLN A 263 20.58 -5.85 -18.04
N SER A 264 20.99 -5.23 -19.16
CA SER A 264 21.74 -3.97 -19.20
C SER A 264 21.09 -2.88 -18.32
N GLN A 265 21.47 -2.81 -17.05
CA GLN A 265 20.87 -1.87 -16.11
C GLN A 265 21.17 -0.47 -16.60
N ALA A 266 20.12 0.30 -16.85
CA ALA A 266 20.25 1.57 -17.51
C ALA A 266 20.71 2.61 -16.49
N SER A 267 21.77 3.35 -16.81
CA SER A 267 22.10 4.59 -16.09
C SER A 267 21.12 5.72 -16.43
N THR A 268 20.29 5.54 -17.46
CA THR A 268 19.33 6.53 -17.93
C THR A 268 18.03 5.87 -18.34
N PHE A 269 16.89 6.48 -17.98
CA PHE A 269 15.57 6.03 -18.41
C PHE A 269 14.77 7.21 -18.95
N THR A 270 14.37 7.14 -20.22
CA THR A 270 13.50 8.16 -20.83
C THR A 270 12.05 7.72 -20.75
N LEU A 271 11.23 8.54 -20.11
CA LEU A 271 9.80 8.30 -19.95
C LEU A 271 9.10 8.33 -21.32
N PRO A 272 8.42 7.25 -21.73
CA PRO A 272 7.67 7.23 -22.99
C PRO A 272 6.63 8.33 -23.05
N LYS A 273 6.32 8.85 -24.25
CA LYS A 273 5.19 9.76 -24.45
C LYS A 273 3.91 8.96 -24.18
N LEU A 274 3.21 9.27 -23.10
CA LEU A 274 1.94 8.67 -22.73
C LEU A 274 0.89 9.77 -22.59
N PRO A 275 -0.40 9.49 -22.87
CA PRO A 275 -1.47 10.43 -22.59
C PRO A 275 -1.59 10.66 -21.07
N ASN A 276 -2.04 11.85 -20.68
CA ASN A 276 -2.37 12.22 -19.30
C ASN A 276 -1.21 12.15 -18.28
N LEU A 277 0.05 12.18 -18.73
CA LEU A 277 1.22 12.19 -17.83
C LEU A 277 1.18 13.33 -16.82
N GLN A 278 0.64 14.49 -17.18
CA GLN A 278 0.55 15.68 -16.33
C GLN A 278 -0.23 15.49 -15.01
N HIS A 279 -0.98 14.39 -14.89
CA HIS A 279 -1.74 14.07 -13.68
C HIS A 279 -1.09 12.96 -12.83
N LEU A 280 0.13 12.54 -13.19
CA LEU A 280 0.83 11.43 -12.56
C LEU A 280 2.12 11.91 -11.88
N MET A 281 2.57 11.12 -10.93
CA MET A 281 3.87 11.26 -10.28
C MET A 281 4.78 10.12 -10.76
N LEU A 282 6.02 10.47 -11.12
CA LEU A 282 7.07 9.53 -11.46
C LEU A 282 7.83 9.15 -10.20
N PHE A 283 7.88 7.85 -9.91
CA PHE A 283 8.68 7.27 -8.84
C PHE A 283 9.80 6.44 -9.46
N VAL A 284 11.06 6.73 -9.13
CA VAL A 284 12.22 5.96 -9.63
C VAL A 284 13.12 5.58 -8.47
N MET A 285 13.64 4.35 -8.50
CA MET A 285 14.62 3.85 -7.55
C MET A 285 15.85 3.31 -8.26
N ASP A 286 17.02 3.49 -7.64
CA ASP A 286 18.30 2.94 -8.10
C ASP A 286 18.84 1.81 -7.20
N THR A 287 19.96 1.21 -7.61
CA THR A 287 20.64 0.10 -6.91
C THR A 287 21.13 0.46 -5.50
N ASP A 288 21.33 1.74 -5.20
CA ASP A 288 21.79 2.24 -3.89
C ASP A 288 20.61 2.67 -3.00
N GLY A 289 19.38 2.47 -3.47
CA GLY A 289 18.15 2.86 -2.80
C GLY A 289 17.90 4.36 -2.78
N ASN A 290 18.51 5.14 -3.69
CA ASN A 290 18.06 6.50 -3.94
C ASN A 290 16.67 6.47 -4.55
N ILE A 291 15.81 7.39 -4.12
CA ILE A 291 14.45 7.52 -4.61
C ILE A 291 14.27 8.92 -5.18
N LEU A 292 13.70 8.98 -6.38
CA LEU A 292 13.24 10.20 -7.04
C LEU A 292 11.72 10.16 -7.12
N LYS A 293 11.07 11.26 -6.71
CA LYS A 293 9.62 11.47 -6.84
C LYS A 293 9.38 12.79 -7.55
N GLU A 294 8.88 12.76 -8.77
CA GLU A 294 8.66 13.95 -9.59
C GLU A 294 7.20 14.09 -10.02
N ASN A 295 6.59 15.24 -9.77
CA ASN A 295 5.25 15.54 -10.25
C ASN A 295 5.32 15.98 -11.71
N LEU A 296 4.64 15.26 -12.60
CA LEU A 296 4.77 15.46 -14.04
C LEU A 296 3.84 16.57 -14.59
N SER A 297 3.12 17.29 -13.73
CA SER A 297 2.25 18.41 -14.10
C SER A 297 2.98 19.52 -14.87
N SER A 298 4.28 19.72 -14.63
CA SER A 298 5.10 20.73 -15.30
C SER A 298 5.72 20.25 -16.62
N ILE A 299 5.49 19.01 -17.06
CA ILE A 299 5.90 18.56 -18.39
C ILE A 299 5.03 19.30 -19.40
N SER A 300 5.54 20.43 -19.87
CA SER A 300 4.91 21.25 -20.90
C SER A 300 4.43 20.35 -22.04
N SER A 301 3.15 20.46 -22.40
CA SER A 301 2.59 19.93 -23.64
C SER A 301 3.22 20.65 -24.84
N GLY A 302 4.49 20.37 -25.09
CA GLY A 302 5.29 20.95 -26.17
C GLY A 302 5.02 20.19 -27.46
N GLN A 303 4.35 20.89 -28.37
CA GLN A 303 4.14 20.60 -29.79
C GLN A 303 3.19 19.44 -30.13
N LYS A 304 1.92 19.79 -30.38
CA LYS A 304 1.26 19.34 -31.60
C LYS A 304 2.20 19.71 -32.76
N CYS A 305 2.84 18.71 -33.36
CA CYS A 305 3.30 18.87 -34.74
C CYS A 305 2.07 18.70 -35.62
N ASP A 306 1.88 19.67 -36.51
CA ASP A 306 0.88 19.67 -37.58
C ASP A 306 0.92 18.38 -38.43
#